data_AF-A0A6G3ZCS7-F1
#
_entry.id   AF-A0A6G3ZCS7-F1
#
_cell.length_a   1.000
_cell.length_b   1.000
_cell.length_c   1.000
_cell.angle_alpha   90.00
_cell.angle_beta   90.00
_cell.angle_gamma   90.00
#
_symmetry.space_group_name_H-M   'P 1'
#
loop_
_entity.id
_entity.type
_entity.pdbx_description
1 polymer ?
#
loop_
_entity_poly.entity_id
_entity_poly.type
_entity_poly.pdbx_seq_one_letter_code
_entity_poly.pdbx_strand_id
1 'polypeptide(L)'
;MKRCDIRKLLVVDNNSSDTTAEIVQAYQSQWSQLRYCLERQQGAAFARHRGVQEAQSEWVGLLDDDTLPDSNWVAETWAFAQTHDQTGAFSGQISGQFETPPPEGFKRIRSFLAIRERGHTPHLYNPETLVLPPAAMLVVHRQAWLTSVPAQPLMKGRLGDSMLGGEDFEVLLHMHQQGWQIWYAPSVKASHYIPSWRLERSYLLSLIQGASLTIAPLRLMYTPFWKKGIVGARIVLGNLKRLIVHSFKYRHQLRRDVVVDCEMAFFFWSMLSPFYALKLALRWRT
;
A
#
# COMPACT_ATOMS: atom_id res chain seq x y z
N MET A 1 -5.48 -34.02 -5.12
CA MET A 1 -5.01 -32.63 -4.89
C MET A 1 -5.90 -31.67 -5.64
N LYS A 2 -6.45 -30.63 -4.99
CA LYS A 2 -7.11 -29.54 -5.71
C LYS A 2 -6.05 -28.86 -6.60
N ARG A 3 -6.37 -28.65 -7.88
CA ARG A 3 -5.46 -28.02 -8.86
C ARG A 3 -5.34 -26.52 -8.54
N CYS A 4 -4.11 -26.01 -8.50
CA CYS A 4 -3.79 -24.63 -8.20
C CYS A 4 -3.52 -23.88 -9.52
N ASP A 5 -4.56 -23.72 -10.33
CA ASP A 5 -4.47 -23.03 -11.62
C ASP A 5 -5.14 -21.66 -11.51
N ILE A 6 -4.55 -20.64 -12.15
CA ILE A 6 -5.22 -19.35 -12.33
C ILE A 6 -6.46 -19.59 -13.19
N ARG A 7 -7.64 -19.25 -12.65
CA ARG A 7 -8.90 -19.37 -13.41
C ARG A 7 -9.17 -18.17 -14.30
N LYS A 8 -8.73 -16.99 -13.88
CA LYS A 8 -9.03 -15.70 -14.50
C LYS A 8 -7.95 -14.69 -14.13
N LEU A 9 -7.45 -13.96 -15.11
CA LEU A 9 -6.60 -12.78 -14.92
C LEU A 9 -7.45 -11.55 -15.27
N LEU A 10 -7.59 -10.63 -14.33
CA LEU A 10 -8.38 -9.41 -14.53
C LEU A 10 -7.45 -8.21 -14.50
N VAL A 11 -7.41 -7.47 -15.60
CA VAL A 11 -6.81 -6.13 -15.63
C VAL A 11 -7.92 -5.12 -15.40
N VAL A 12 -7.82 -4.39 -14.30
CA VAL A 12 -8.72 -3.27 -14.00
C VAL A 12 -8.02 -1.98 -14.40
N ASP A 13 -8.35 -1.46 -15.57
CA ASP A 13 -7.88 -0.16 -16.03
C ASP A 13 -8.61 0.93 -15.26
N ASN A 14 -7.86 1.71 -14.47
CA ASN A 14 -8.41 2.82 -13.71
C ASN A 14 -8.45 4.11 -14.55
N ASN A 15 -9.17 4.06 -15.67
CA ASN A 15 -9.43 5.20 -16.55
C ASN A 15 -8.14 5.81 -17.12
N SER A 16 -7.25 4.95 -17.60
CA SER A 16 -6.02 5.36 -18.30
C SER A 16 -6.36 6.14 -19.58
N SER A 17 -5.53 7.13 -19.89
CA SER A 17 -5.66 7.99 -21.07
C SER A 17 -4.67 7.62 -22.19
N ASP A 18 -3.83 6.63 -21.96
CA ASP A 18 -2.81 6.15 -22.88
C ASP A 18 -3.28 4.86 -23.59
N THR A 19 -2.35 4.11 -24.17
CA THR A 19 -2.65 2.89 -24.93
C THR A 19 -2.89 1.65 -24.06
N THR A 20 -3.09 1.79 -22.74
CA THR A 20 -3.27 0.66 -21.81
C THR A 20 -4.39 -0.29 -22.27
N ALA A 21 -5.57 0.24 -22.61
CA ALA A 21 -6.70 -0.58 -23.06
C ALA A 21 -6.38 -1.36 -24.35
N GLU A 22 -5.69 -0.73 -25.31
CA GLU A 22 -5.29 -1.35 -26.58
C GLU A 22 -4.30 -2.49 -26.36
N ILE A 23 -3.31 -2.28 -25.48
CA ILE A 23 -2.32 -3.30 -25.10
C ILE A 23 -3.03 -4.52 -24.50
N VAL A 24 -3.94 -4.32 -23.54
CA VAL A 24 -4.66 -5.42 -22.90
C VAL A 24 -5.50 -6.19 -23.92
N GLN A 25 -6.22 -5.49 -24.80
CA GLN A 25 -7.03 -6.12 -25.85
C GLN A 25 -6.18 -6.98 -26.80
N ALA A 26 -4.98 -6.52 -27.18
CA ALA A 26 -4.06 -7.31 -27.99
C ALA A 26 -3.68 -8.64 -27.31
N TYR A 27 -3.41 -8.62 -25.99
CA TYR A 27 -3.12 -9.84 -25.23
C TYR A 27 -4.34 -10.76 -25.02
N GLN A 28 -5.56 -10.22 -24.99
CA GLN A 28 -6.77 -11.04 -24.87
C GLN A 28 -6.95 -12.02 -26.03
N SER A 29 -6.42 -11.69 -27.21
CA SER A 29 -6.43 -12.59 -28.38
C SER A 29 -5.58 -13.85 -28.16
N GLN A 30 -4.54 -13.75 -27.33
CA GLN A 30 -3.61 -14.85 -27.06
C GLN A 30 -3.99 -15.59 -25.77
N TRP A 31 -4.57 -14.88 -24.79
CA TRP A 31 -4.78 -15.38 -23.43
C TRP A 31 -6.27 -15.39 -23.09
N SER A 32 -6.94 -16.51 -23.35
CA SER A 32 -8.40 -16.65 -23.17
C SER A 32 -8.89 -16.46 -21.72
N GLN A 33 -8.01 -16.46 -20.73
CA GLN A 33 -8.31 -16.21 -19.32
C GLN A 33 -8.20 -14.72 -18.93
N LEU A 34 -7.62 -13.88 -19.80
CA LEU A 34 -7.47 -12.44 -19.58
C LEU A 34 -8.79 -11.72 -19.80
N ARG A 35 -9.19 -10.90 -18.83
CA ARG A 35 -10.35 -10.02 -18.89
C ARG A 35 -9.93 -8.60 -18.60
N TYR A 36 -10.53 -7.68 -19.33
CA TYR A 36 -10.39 -6.25 -19.14
C TYR A 36 -11.64 -5.70 -18.43
N CYS A 37 -11.44 -4.81 -17.48
CA CYS A 37 -12.50 -4.05 -16.83
C CYS A 37 -12.07 -2.59 -16.71
N LEU A 38 -12.94 -1.66 -17.14
CA LEU A 38 -12.73 -0.23 -16.93
C LEU A 38 -13.35 0.20 -15.59
N GLU A 39 -12.58 0.89 -14.76
CA GLU A 39 -13.04 1.62 -13.58
C GLU A 39 -12.89 3.12 -13.84
N ARG A 40 -14.02 3.81 -14.05
CA ARG A 40 -14.06 5.23 -14.41
C ARG A 40 -13.79 6.16 -13.23
N GLN A 41 -14.02 5.69 -12.01
CA GLN A 41 -13.76 6.48 -10.82
C GLN A 41 -12.25 6.42 -10.50
N GLN A 42 -11.55 7.51 -10.77
CA GLN A 42 -10.10 7.58 -10.58
C GLN A 42 -9.71 7.33 -9.12
N GLY A 43 -8.67 6.51 -8.92
CA GLY A 43 -8.06 6.15 -7.65
C GLY A 43 -7.87 4.64 -7.51
N ALA A 44 -6.66 4.23 -7.11
CA ALA A 44 -6.30 2.82 -6.92
C ALA A 44 -7.24 2.07 -5.95
N ALA A 45 -7.83 2.78 -4.99
CA ALA A 45 -8.83 2.23 -4.08
C ALA A 45 -10.06 1.68 -4.84
N PHE A 46 -10.56 2.43 -5.83
CA PHE A 46 -11.72 2.06 -6.62
C PHE A 46 -11.39 0.93 -7.59
N ALA A 47 -10.23 1.00 -8.26
CA ALA A 47 -9.77 -0.06 -9.15
C ALA A 47 -9.64 -1.42 -8.42
N ARG A 48 -9.03 -1.42 -7.22
CA ARG A 48 -8.91 -2.63 -6.41
C ARG A 48 -10.28 -3.13 -5.92
N HIS A 49 -11.15 -2.23 -5.48
CA HIS A 49 -12.50 -2.61 -5.06
C HIS A 49 -13.30 -3.23 -6.22
N ARG A 50 -13.25 -2.63 -7.41
CA ARG A 50 -13.84 -3.15 -8.65
C ARG A 50 -13.30 -4.53 -8.99
N GLY A 51 -11.98 -4.71 -8.90
CA GLY A 51 -11.33 -6.01 -9.13
C GLY A 51 -11.85 -7.11 -8.20
N VAL A 52 -12.00 -6.80 -6.90
CA VAL A 52 -12.53 -7.75 -5.91
C VAL A 52 -14.01 -8.06 -6.15
N GLN A 53 -14.82 -7.08 -6.56
CA GLN A 53 -16.23 -7.30 -6.91
C GLN A 53 -16.38 -8.25 -8.11
N GLU A 54 -15.58 -8.03 -9.17
CA GLU A 54 -15.59 -8.81 -10.41
C GLU A 54 -14.94 -10.20 -10.28
N ALA A 55 -14.10 -10.39 -9.26
CA ALA A 55 -13.55 -11.70 -8.95
C ALA A 55 -14.66 -12.66 -8.53
N GLN A 56 -14.49 -13.95 -8.83
CA GLN A 56 -15.42 -15.02 -8.46
C GLN A 56 -14.78 -16.06 -7.54
N SER A 57 -13.48 -15.92 -7.30
CA SER A 57 -12.69 -16.81 -6.46
C SER A 57 -12.76 -16.36 -5.01
N GLU A 58 -12.59 -17.30 -4.10
CA GLU A 58 -12.52 -17.03 -2.65
C GLU A 58 -11.33 -16.11 -2.30
N TRP A 59 -10.19 -16.35 -2.92
CA TRP A 59 -8.98 -15.55 -2.77
C TRP A 59 -8.72 -14.73 -4.03
N VAL A 60 -8.34 -13.47 -3.84
CA VAL A 60 -8.03 -12.52 -4.91
C VAL A 60 -6.61 -12.01 -4.73
N GLY A 61 -5.79 -12.21 -5.76
CA GLY A 61 -4.47 -11.62 -5.88
C GLY A 61 -4.53 -10.23 -6.49
N LEU A 62 -4.08 -9.22 -5.76
CA LEU A 62 -3.89 -7.86 -6.24
C LEU A 62 -2.39 -7.66 -6.52
N LEU A 63 -2.08 -7.20 -7.73
CA LEU A 63 -0.73 -6.86 -8.18
C LEU A 63 -0.80 -5.52 -8.89
N ASP A 64 0.11 -4.61 -8.55
CA ASP A 64 0.33 -3.39 -9.33
C ASP A 64 1.00 -3.77 -10.67
N ASP A 65 0.83 -2.94 -11.71
CA ASP A 65 1.31 -3.17 -13.07
C ASP A 65 2.85 -3.15 -13.22
N ASP A 66 3.54 -2.56 -12.24
CA ASP A 66 5.00 -2.53 -12.10
C ASP A 66 5.54 -3.63 -11.15
N THR A 67 4.72 -4.59 -10.74
CA THR A 67 5.09 -5.66 -9.80
C THR A 67 5.01 -7.05 -10.44
N LEU A 68 6.16 -7.73 -10.53
CA LEU A 68 6.32 -9.05 -11.13
C LEU A 68 6.31 -10.15 -10.07
N PRO A 69 5.28 -11.01 -10.01
CA PRO A 69 5.25 -12.14 -9.08
C PRO A 69 6.25 -13.24 -9.47
N ASP A 70 6.80 -13.95 -8.47
CA ASP A 70 7.64 -15.13 -8.70
C ASP A 70 6.86 -16.24 -9.42
N SER A 71 7.56 -17.14 -10.13
CA SER A 71 6.93 -18.20 -10.93
C SER A 71 6.08 -19.19 -10.10
N ASN A 72 6.36 -19.34 -8.81
CA ASN A 72 5.59 -20.17 -7.88
C ASN A 72 4.57 -19.37 -7.06
N TRP A 73 4.39 -18.07 -7.32
CA TRP A 73 3.59 -17.15 -6.50
C TRP A 73 2.17 -17.66 -6.23
N VAL A 74 1.49 -18.19 -7.25
CA VAL A 74 0.12 -18.74 -7.12
C VAL A 74 0.10 -19.97 -6.20
N ALA A 75 1.07 -20.88 -6.37
CA ALA A 75 1.18 -22.10 -5.57
C ALA A 75 1.46 -21.77 -4.09
N GLU A 76 2.38 -20.83 -3.83
CA GLU A 76 2.71 -20.37 -2.48
C GLU A 76 1.54 -19.61 -1.83
N THR A 77 0.86 -18.77 -2.61
CA THR A 77 -0.34 -18.06 -2.18
C THR A 77 -1.42 -19.04 -1.75
N TRP A 78 -1.69 -20.06 -2.57
CA TRP A 78 -2.65 -21.10 -2.24
C TRP A 78 -2.23 -21.90 -1.01
N ALA A 79 -0.98 -22.36 -0.95
CA ALA A 79 -0.48 -23.12 0.20
C ALA A 79 -0.60 -22.33 1.51
N PHE A 80 -0.28 -21.03 1.48
CA PHE A 80 -0.41 -20.14 2.64
C PHE A 80 -1.86 -19.96 3.06
N ALA A 81 -2.75 -19.68 2.11
CA ALA A 81 -4.19 -19.50 2.34
C ALA A 81 -4.85 -20.73 2.99
N GLN A 82 -4.40 -21.94 2.65
CA GLN A 82 -4.96 -23.18 3.18
C GLN A 82 -4.55 -23.51 4.62
N THR A 83 -3.56 -22.82 5.19
CA THR A 83 -2.95 -23.18 6.49
C THR A 83 -3.21 -22.15 7.61
N HIS A 84 -3.88 -21.04 7.30
CA HIS A 84 -4.09 -19.94 8.24
C HIS A 84 -5.58 -19.54 8.29
N ASP A 85 -6.36 -20.30 9.05
CA ASP A 85 -7.77 -20.00 9.30
C ASP A 85 -7.93 -18.58 9.87
N GLN A 86 -9.01 -17.87 9.52
CA GLN A 86 -9.27 -16.45 9.86
C GLN A 86 -8.37 -15.41 9.16
N THR A 87 -7.54 -15.81 8.20
CA THR A 87 -6.82 -14.85 7.36
C THR A 87 -7.81 -14.06 6.50
N GLY A 88 -7.82 -12.74 6.63
CA GLY A 88 -8.53 -11.87 5.70
C GLY A 88 -7.63 -11.38 4.58
N ALA A 89 -6.35 -11.13 4.87
CA ALA A 89 -5.40 -10.68 3.88
C ALA A 89 -3.98 -11.14 4.22
N PHE A 90 -3.13 -11.27 3.21
CA PHE A 90 -1.71 -11.49 3.41
C PHE A 90 -0.88 -10.94 2.26
N SER A 91 0.37 -10.66 2.55
CA SER A 91 1.38 -10.29 1.56
C SER A 91 2.72 -10.83 2.00
N GLY A 92 3.62 -11.01 1.06
CA GLY A 92 4.93 -11.61 1.30
C GLY A 92 6.08 -10.67 1.08
N GLN A 93 7.13 -11.16 0.42
CA GLN A 93 8.33 -10.40 0.15
C GLN A 93 8.22 -9.67 -1.18
N ILE A 94 8.49 -8.38 -1.15
CA ILE A 94 8.59 -7.54 -2.35
C ILE A 94 10.02 -7.02 -2.38
N SER A 95 10.81 -7.53 -3.32
CA SER A 95 12.16 -7.04 -3.60
C SER A 95 12.11 -5.88 -4.60
N GLY A 96 13.17 -5.07 -4.67
CA GLY A 96 13.27 -3.96 -5.63
C GLY A 96 14.15 -4.34 -6.81
N GLN A 97 13.64 -4.20 -8.03
CA GLN A 97 14.41 -4.29 -9.28
C GLN A 97 14.63 -2.87 -9.82
N PHE A 98 15.84 -2.36 -9.73
CA PHE A 98 16.14 -0.95 -10.04
C PHE A 98 16.78 -0.79 -11.42
N GLU A 99 16.35 0.22 -12.18
CA GLU A 99 17.05 0.64 -13.41
C GLU A 99 18.44 1.23 -13.13
N THR A 100 18.58 1.93 -12.01
CA THR A 100 19.83 2.55 -11.55
C THR A 100 20.09 2.22 -10.09
N PRO A 101 21.36 2.12 -9.65
CA PRO A 101 21.66 1.89 -8.24
C PRO A 101 20.95 2.90 -7.32
N PRO A 102 20.28 2.44 -6.25
CA PRO A 102 19.63 3.35 -5.31
C PRO A 102 20.67 4.15 -4.50
N PRO A 103 20.29 5.31 -3.94
CA PRO A 103 21.20 6.14 -3.16
C PRO A 103 21.74 5.41 -1.93
N GLU A 104 22.88 5.87 -1.42
CA GLU A 104 23.43 5.35 -0.16
C GLU A 104 22.41 5.48 0.98
N GLY A 105 22.31 4.45 1.83
CA GLY A 105 21.35 4.44 2.94
C GLY A 105 19.90 4.17 2.55
N PHE A 106 19.59 3.91 1.27
CA PHE A 106 18.23 3.68 0.76
C PHE A 106 17.39 2.67 1.57
N LYS A 107 18.03 1.68 2.21
CA LYS A 107 17.36 0.73 3.11
C LYS A 107 16.48 1.39 4.18
N ARG A 108 16.78 2.64 4.60
CA ARG A 108 15.98 3.40 5.59
C ARG A 108 14.64 3.89 5.03
N ILE A 109 14.53 4.07 3.71
CA ILE A 109 13.35 4.62 3.04
C ILE A 109 12.71 3.67 2.01
N ARG A 110 13.32 2.51 1.74
CA ARG A 110 12.83 1.53 0.75
C ARG A 110 11.36 1.15 0.94
N SER A 111 10.86 1.23 2.18
CA SER A 111 9.50 0.87 2.49
C SER A 111 8.45 1.81 1.88
N PHE A 112 8.81 3.06 1.56
CA PHE A 112 7.91 3.98 0.86
C PHE A 112 7.69 3.58 -0.61
N LEU A 113 8.62 2.82 -1.19
CA LEU A 113 8.52 2.25 -2.54
C LEU A 113 8.01 0.80 -2.51
N ALA A 114 7.17 0.45 -1.53
CA ALA A 114 6.57 -0.87 -1.36
C ALA A 114 7.55 -2.06 -1.23
N ILE A 115 8.86 -1.84 -1.13
CA ILE A 115 9.84 -2.90 -0.89
C ILE A 115 9.69 -3.42 0.54
N ARG A 116 9.48 -4.72 0.72
CA ARG A 116 9.21 -5.39 2.00
C ARG A 116 9.94 -6.72 2.07
N GLU A 117 10.89 -6.83 2.99
CA GLU A 117 11.59 -8.08 3.29
C GLU A 117 11.66 -8.19 4.82
N ARG A 118 10.82 -9.03 5.42
CA ARG A 118 10.64 -9.12 6.88
C ARG A 118 11.09 -10.48 7.44
N GLY A 119 12.06 -11.10 6.78
CA GLY A 119 12.61 -12.41 7.16
C GLY A 119 11.80 -13.59 6.63
N HIS A 120 12.08 -14.78 7.18
CA HIS A 120 11.59 -16.06 6.65
C HIS A 120 10.46 -16.70 7.47
N THR A 121 10.04 -16.06 8.56
CA THR A 121 9.02 -16.60 9.46
C THR A 121 7.68 -15.92 9.24
N PRO A 122 6.59 -16.68 8.98
CA PRO A 122 5.24 -16.13 8.97
C PRO A 122 4.90 -15.44 10.28
N HIS A 123 4.29 -14.27 10.22
CA HIS A 123 3.83 -13.54 11.40
C HIS A 123 2.68 -12.59 11.07
N LEU A 124 1.89 -12.24 12.08
CA LEU A 124 0.87 -11.22 11.95
C LEU A 124 1.50 -9.83 11.77
N TYR A 125 0.91 -9.06 10.87
CA TYR A 125 1.08 -7.61 10.84
C TYR A 125 0.46 -6.97 12.09
N ASN A 126 0.82 -5.73 12.38
CA ASN A 126 0.29 -4.98 13.53
C ASN A 126 -0.45 -3.72 13.03
N PRO A 127 -1.77 -3.83 12.79
CA PRO A 127 -2.56 -2.73 12.24
C PRO A 127 -2.66 -1.52 13.20
N GLU A 128 -2.67 -1.74 14.52
CA GLU A 128 -2.74 -0.65 15.52
C GLU A 128 -1.54 0.30 15.43
N THR A 129 -0.38 -0.21 15.03
CA THR A 129 0.83 0.58 14.84
C THR A 129 1.07 0.99 13.38
N LEU A 130 0.15 0.64 12.47
CA LEU A 130 0.26 0.78 11.02
C LEU A 130 1.45 0.00 10.42
N VAL A 131 1.82 -1.12 11.05
CA VAL A 131 2.73 -2.08 10.44
C VAL A 131 1.89 -3.01 9.59
N LEU A 132 1.69 -2.62 8.32
CA LEU A 132 0.84 -3.29 7.34
C LEU A 132 1.59 -3.49 6.01
N PRO A 133 1.20 -4.47 5.18
CA PRO A 133 1.75 -4.65 3.85
C PRO A 133 1.25 -3.57 2.88
N PRO A 134 2.06 -3.19 1.88
CA PRO A 134 1.60 -2.37 0.77
C PRO A 134 0.70 -3.20 -0.17
N ALA A 135 -0.16 -2.53 -0.94
CA ALA A 135 -1.02 -3.19 -1.92
C ALA A 135 -0.35 -3.51 -3.28
N ALA A 136 0.94 -3.18 -3.46
CA ALA A 136 1.70 -3.53 -4.67
C ALA A 136 1.69 -5.04 -4.96
N MET A 137 1.66 -5.84 -3.90
CA MET A 137 1.30 -7.25 -3.95
C MET A 137 0.51 -7.58 -2.69
N LEU A 138 -0.76 -7.92 -2.83
CA LEU A 138 -1.64 -8.23 -1.71
C LEU A 138 -2.63 -9.32 -2.10
N VAL A 139 -2.79 -10.33 -1.25
CA VAL A 139 -3.81 -11.36 -1.41
C VAL A 139 -4.90 -11.14 -0.38
N VAL A 140 -6.16 -11.17 -0.81
CA VAL A 140 -7.30 -10.90 0.06
C VAL A 140 -8.36 -11.98 -0.07
N HIS A 141 -8.99 -12.31 1.06
CA HIS A 141 -10.20 -13.11 1.10
C HIS A 141 -11.35 -12.25 0.61
N ARG A 142 -11.96 -12.62 -0.52
CA ARG A 142 -12.94 -11.82 -1.25
C ARG A 142 -14.11 -11.40 -0.37
N GLN A 143 -14.70 -12.36 0.35
CA GLN A 143 -15.86 -12.08 1.19
C GLN A 143 -15.50 -11.15 2.35
N ALA A 144 -14.30 -11.30 2.92
CA ALA A 144 -13.83 -10.45 4.01
C ALA A 144 -13.68 -8.99 3.55
N TRP A 145 -13.15 -8.79 2.34
CA TRP A 145 -13.08 -7.46 1.73
C TRP A 145 -14.47 -6.87 1.50
N LEU A 146 -15.36 -7.60 0.82
CA LEU A 146 -16.69 -7.09 0.44
C LEU A 146 -17.58 -6.75 1.63
N THR A 147 -17.42 -7.42 2.78
CA THR A 147 -18.19 -7.12 3.99
C THR A 147 -17.54 -6.05 4.88
N SER A 148 -16.23 -5.85 4.79
CA SER A 148 -15.51 -4.94 5.70
C SER A 148 -15.24 -3.58 5.08
N VAL A 149 -14.98 -3.52 3.77
CA VAL A 149 -14.46 -2.33 3.08
C VAL A 149 -15.63 -1.52 2.51
N PRO A 150 -15.74 -0.22 2.86
CA PRO A 150 -16.79 0.63 2.33
C PRO A 150 -16.61 0.85 0.82
N ALA A 151 -17.72 1.03 0.11
CA ALA A 151 -17.69 1.34 -1.32
C ALA A 151 -17.03 2.69 -1.64
N GLN A 152 -17.02 3.61 -0.66
CA GLN A 152 -16.37 4.93 -0.76
C GLN A 152 -15.36 5.08 0.39
N PRO A 153 -14.13 4.57 0.23
CA PRO A 153 -13.08 4.75 1.22
C PRO A 153 -12.65 6.22 1.31
N LEU A 154 -12.09 6.59 2.46
CA LEU A 154 -11.56 7.92 2.74
C LEU A 154 -10.35 8.23 1.87
N MET A 155 -9.46 7.26 1.69
CA MET A 155 -8.25 7.31 0.89
C MET A 155 -8.53 6.72 -0.48
N LYS A 156 -8.39 7.56 -1.51
CA LYS A 156 -8.65 7.18 -2.91
C LYS A 156 -7.38 6.66 -3.60
N GLY A 157 -6.22 6.94 -3.03
CA GLY A 157 -4.91 6.77 -3.68
C GLY A 157 -4.47 8.04 -4.41
N ARG A 158 -3.42 7.90 -5.22
CA ARG A 158 -2.77 9.01 -5.93
C ARG A 158 -3.67 9.51 -7.06
N LEU A 159 -3.83 10.83 -7.17
CA LEU A 159 -4.74 11.49 -8.12
C LEU A 159 -4.14 12.80 -8.63
N GLY A 160 -3.95 12.92 -9.95
CA GLY A 160 -3.27 14.08 -10.54
C GLY A 160 -1.93 14.33 -9.86
N ASP A 161 -1.71 15.56 -9.39
CA ASP A 161 -0.48 15.95 -8.68
C ASP A 161 -0.43 15.48 -7.22
N SER A 162 -1.51 14.91 -6.69
CA SER A 162 -1.58 14.45 -5.30
C SER A 162 -0.96 13.06 -5.14
N MET A 163 0.14 12.99 -4.38
CA MET A 163 0.80 11.74 -3.99
C MET A 163 0.24 11.09 -2.72
N LEU A 164 -0.93 11.54 -2.23
CA LEU A 164 -1.60 10.92 -1.10
C LEU A 164 -1.87 9.43 -1.37
N GLY A 165 -1.43 8.58 -0.44
CA GLY A 165 -1.69 7.14 -0.48
C GLY A 165 -2.56 6.70 0.70
N GLY A 166 -2.23 5.54 1.28
CA GLY A 166 -2.87 5.01 2.48
C GLY A 166 -4.17 4.25 2.20
N GLU A 167 -4.59 4.16 0.94
CA GLU A 167 -5.73 3.35 0.52
C GLU A 167 -5.48 1.86 0.69
N ASP A 168 -4.22 1.44 0.56
CA ASP A 168 -3.78 0.09 0.89
C ASP A 168 -3.99 -0.24 2.37
N PHE A 169 -3.62 0.68 3.26
CA PHE A 169 -3.73 0.49 4.70
C PHE A 169 -5.17 0.63 5.20
N GLU A 170 -5.96 1.56 4.64
CA GLU A 170 -7.36 1.74 5.03
C GLU A 170 -8.15 0.45 4.87
N VAL A 171 -8.05 -0.21 3.72
CA VAL A 171 -8.75 -1.47 3.47
C VAL A 171 -8.38 -2.52 4.52
N LEU A 172 -7.09 -2.65 4.81
CA LEU A 172 -6.61 -3.62 5.81
C LEU A 172 -7.10 -3.28 7.22
N LEU A 173 -7.15 -2.00 7.58
CA LEU A 173 -7.72 -1.57 8.86
C LEU A 173 -9.20 -1.92 8.96
N HIS A 174 -9.99 -1.71 7.90
CA HIS A 174 -11.39 -2.12 7.83
C HIS A 174 -11.57 -3.62 8.08
N MET A 175 -10.77 -4.45 7.39
CA MET A 175 -10.82 -5.91 7.55
C MET A 175 -10.42 -6.32 8.97
N HIS A 176 -9.37 -5.70 9.51
CA HIS A 176 -8.92 -5.98 10.89
C HIS A 176 -9.98 -5.66 11.94
N GLN A 177 -10.73 -4.56 11.78
CA GLN A 177 -11.81 -4.21 12.70
C GLN A 177 -12.97 -5.22 12.70
N GLN A 178 -13.13 -5.99 11.62
CA GLN A 178 -14.10 -7.10 11.55
C GLN A 178 -13.51 -8.42 12.08
N GLY A 179 -12.33 -8.38 12.72
CA GLY A 179 -11.69 -9.54 13.35
C GLY A 179 -10.80 -10.35 12.41
N TRP A 180 -10.61 -9.93 11.16
CA TRP A 180 -9.75 -10.65 10.22
C TRP A 180 -8.26 -10.44 10.54
N GLN A 181 -7.50 -11.52 10.35
CA GLN A 181 -6.05 -11.49 10.51
C GLN A 181 -5.37 -11.01 9.22
N ILE A 182 -4.24 -10.32 9.39
CA ILE A 182 -3.41 -9.84 8.28
C ILE A 182 -2.01 -10.41 8.45
N TRP A 183 -1.58 -11.23 7.50
CA TRP A 183 -0.37 -12.04 7.63
C TRP A 183 0.75 -11.59 6.71
N TYR A 184 1.98 -11.71 7.22
CA TYR A 184 3.19 -11.75 6.41
C TYR A 184 3.48 -13.20 6.01
N ALA A 185 3.51 -13.45 4.69
CA ALA A 185 3.69 -14.76 4.07
C ALA A 185 5.04 -14.80 3.32
N PRO A 186 6.16 -15.19 3.97
CA PRO A 186 7.50 -15.04 3.40
C PRO A 186 7.77 -15.87 2.13
N SER A 187 6.99 -16.93 1.87
CA SER A 187 7.14 -17.73 0.66
C SER A 187 6.47 -17.11 -0.57
N VAL A 188 5.54 -16.19 -0.37
CA VAL A 188 4.90 -15.40 -1.44
C VAL A 188 5.83 -14.27 -1.81
N LYS A 189 6.25 -14.18 -3.07
CA LYS A 189 7.35 -13.29 -3.48
C LYS A 189 7.06 -12.57 -4.79
N ALA A 190 7.51 -11.32 -4.88
CA ALA A 190 7.50 -10.54 -6.10
C ALA A 190 8.69 -9.57 -6.17
N SER A 191 8.93 -9.05 -7.36
CA SER A 191 9.90 -8.00 -7.65
C SER A 191 9.16 -6.76 -8.16
N HIS A 192 9.35 -5.63 -7.48
CA HIS A 192 8.78 -4.34 -7.88
C HIS A 192 9.80 -3.58 -8.72
N TYR A 193 9.42 -3.24 -9.94
CA TYR A 193 10.27 -2.51 -10.87
C TYR A 193 10.30 -1.02 -10.51
N ILE A 194 11.50 -0.51 -10.24
CA ILE A 194 11.73 0.87 -9.82
C ILE A 194 12.52 1.60 -10.92
N PRO A 195 11.84 2.40 -11.75
CA PRO A 195 12.52 3.23 -12.72
C PRO A 195 13.33 4.35 -12.06
N SER A 196 14.36 4.85 -12.75
CA SER A 196 15.35 5.78 -12.21
C SER A 196 14.72 7.07 -11.64
N TRP A 197 13.69 7.59 -12.31
CA TRP A 197 12.98 8.81 -11.89
C TRP A 197 12.26 8.67 -10.53
N ARG A 198 11.91 7.44 -10.10
CA ARG A 198 11.34 7.19 -8.76
C ARG A 198 12.38 7.25 -7.65
N LEU A 199 13.67 7.31 -7.99
CA LEU A 199 14.77 7.52 -7.05
C LEU A 199 15.19 9.00 -7.00
N GLU A 200 14.61 9.85 -7.84
CA GLU A 200 14.86 11.29 -7.79
C GLU A 200 14.33 11.91 -6.50
N ARG A 201 15.07 12.92 -6.04
CA ARG A 201 14.79 13.63 -4.79
C ARG A 201 13.38 14.23 -4.74
N SER A 202 12.96 14.88 -5.83
CA SER A 202 11.63 15.52 -5.94
C SER A 202 10.51 14.49 -5.76
N TYR A 203 10.62 13.35 -6.47
CA TYR A 203 9.66 12.26 -6.38
C TYR A 203 9.62 11.66 -4.97
N LEU A 204 10.77 11.28 -4.41
CA LEU A 204 10.84 10.65 -3.09
C LEU A 204 10.25 11.54 -1.98
N LEU A 205 10.55 12.85 -2.01
CA LEU A 205 9.99 13.80 -1.04
C LEU A 205 8.47 13.93 -1.18
N SER A 206 7.96 14.00 -2.42
CA SER A 206 6.51 14.07 -2.67
C SER A 206 5.78 12.80 -2.24
N LEU A 207 6.36 11.63 -2.56
CA LEU A 207 5.88 10.32 -2.12
C LEU A 207 5.79 10.21 -0.60
N ILE A 208 6.87 10.60 0.09
CA ILE A 208 6.93 10.54 1.56
C ILE A 208 5.97 11.53 2.18
N GLN A 209 5.84 12.74 1.65
CA GLN A 209 4.83 13.70 2.09
C GLN A 209 3.44 13.08 2.03
N GLY A 210 3.07 12.52 0.87
CA GLY A 210 1.78 11.87 0.67
C GLY A 210 1.52 10.72 1.65
N ALA A 211 2.50 9.83 1.83
CA ALA A 211 2.40 8.72 2.77
C ALA A 211 2.39 9.16 4.25
N SER A 212 3.07 10.24 4.61
CA SER A 212 3.17 10.71 6.00
C SER A 212 1.89 11.42 6.45
N LEU A 213 1.23 12.15 5.54
CA LEU A 213 -0.02 12.86 5.83
C LEU A 213 -1.17 11.90 6.18
N THR A 214 -1.10 10.63 5.77
CA THR A 214 -2.16 9.64 6.02
C THR A 214 -2.06 9.00 7.41
N ILE A 215 -0.95 9.17 8.15
CA ILE A 215 -0.72 8.51 9.44
C ILE A 215 -1.81 8.82 10.47
N ALA A 216 -2.09 10.09 10.73
CA ALA A 216 -3.13 10.43 11.70
C ALA A 216 -4.54 10.07 11.20
N PRO A 217 -4.95 10.35 9.96
CA PRO A 217 -6.23 9.85 9.44
C PRO A 217 -6.44 8.35 9.68
N LEU A 218 -5.44 7.52 9.35
CA LEU A 218 -5.51 6.06 9.52
C LEU A 218 -5.54 5.65 11.00
N ARG A 219 -4.67 6.22 11.84
CA ARG A 219 -4.66 5.92 13.30
C ARG A 219 -5.94 6.36 14.01
N LEU A 220 -6.53 7.49 13.57
CA LEU A 220 -7.69 8.07 14.22
C LEU A 220 -9.03 7.49 13.74
N MET A 221 -9.01 6.67 12.68
CA MET A 221 -10.20 6.06 12.08
C MET A 221 -11.05 5.32 13.11
N TYR A 222 -10.42 4.45 13.92
CA TYR A 222 -11.08 3.67 14.97
C TYR A 222 -10.69 4.07 16.39
N THR A 223 -9.98 5.19 16.54
CA THR A 223 -9.68 5.73 17.87
C THR A 223 -10.97 6.32 18.48
N PRO A 224 -11.37 5.93 19.71
CA PRO A 224 -12.51 6.54 20.40
C PRO A 224 -12.37 8.05 20.48
N PHE A 225 -13.48 8.79 20.31
CA PHE A 225 -13.47 10.26 20.20
C PHE A 225 -12.65 10.94 21.30
N TRP A 226 -12.84 10.54 22.56
CA TRP A 226 -12.13 11.08 23.73
C TRP A 226 -10.61 10.81 23.73
N LYS A 227 -10.13 9.77 23.03
CA LYS A 227 -8.70 9.48 22.87
C LYS A 227 -8.07 10.21 21.68
N LYS A 228 -8.85 10.73 20.73
CA LYS A 228 -8.30 11.31 19.48
C LYS A 228 -7.33 12.46 19.75
N GLY A 229 -7.65 13.34 20.71
CA GLY A 229 -6.76 14.44 21.11
C GLY A 229 -5.42 13.94 21.67
N ILE A 230 -5.45 12.89 22.51
CA ILE A 230 -4.24 12.28 23.10
C ILE A 230 -3.38 11.63 22.01
N VAL A 231 -3.99 10.86 21.09
CA VAL A 231 -3.27 10.23 19.98
C VAL A 231 -2.67 11.27 19.04
N GLY A 232 -3.44 12.31 18.70
CA GLY A 232 -2.96 13.44 17.91
C GLY A 232 -1.76 14.14 18.55
N ALA A 233 -1.84 14.48 19.84
CA ALA A 233 -0.74 15.10 20.59
C ALA A 233 0.51 14.21 20.63
N ARG A 234 0.36 12.88 20.81
CA ARG A 234 1.48 11.93 20.76
C ARG A 234 2.15 11.88 19.40
N ILE A 235 1.38 11.93 18.31
CA ILE A 235 1.92 12.00 16.94
C ILE A 235 2.72 13.30 16.75
N VAL A 236 2.18 14.45 17.19
CA VAL A 236 2.86 15.74 17.08
C VAL A 236 4.16 15.75 17.88
N LEU A 237 4.08 15.52 19.19
CA LEU A 237 5.23 15.62 20.10
C LEU A 237 6.30 14.56 19.79
N GLY A 238 5.88 13.34 19.46
CA GLY A 238 6.79 12.26 19.10
C GLY A 238 7.61 12.57 17.85
N ASN A 239 6.97 13.12 16.81
CA ASN A 239 7.67 13.51 15.59
C ASN A 239 8.46 14.80 15.74
N LEU A 240 8.01 15.77 16.54
CA LEU A 240 8.80 16.95 16.88
C LEU A 240 10.13 16.57 17.55
N LYS A 241 10.09 15.64 18.53
CA LYS A 241 11.31 15.10 19.14
C LYS A 241 12.24 14.46 18.11
N ARG A 242 11.70 13.65 17.19
CA ARG A 242 12.48 13.01 16.12
C ARG A 242 13.10 14.04 15.18
N LEU A 243 12.35 15.07 14.79
CA LEU A 243 12.84 16.17 13.97
C LEU A 243 14.04 16.88 14.61
N ILE A 244 13.94 17.21 15.90
CA ILE A 244 15.02 17.87 16.64
C ILE A 244 16.26 16.96 16.66
N VAL A 245 16.11 15.70 17.09
CA VAL A 245 17.22 14.74 17.15
C VAL A 245 17.85 14.51 15.78
N HIS A 246 17.03 14.35 14.74
CA HIS A 246 17.50 14.13 13.36
C HIS A 246 18.25 15.33 12.82
N SER A 247 17.75 16.54 13.09
CA SER A 247 18.37 17.80 12.68
C SER A 247 19.74 17.98 13.32
N PHE A 248 19.90 17.64 14.60
CA PHE A 248 21.20 17.68 15.26
C PHE A 248 22.15 16.61 14.73
N LYS A 249 21.68 15.36 14.61
CA LYS A 249 22.50 14.21 14.20
C LYS A 249 23.06 14.37 12.78
N TYR A 250 22.25 14.89 11.85
CA TYR A 250 22.59 14.94 10.42
C TYR A 250 22.76 16.37 9.89
N ARG A 251 23.03 17.36 10.76
CA ARG A 251 23.11 18.79 10.41
C ARG A 251 24.01 19.12 9.20
N HIS A 252 25.06 18.34 8.95
CA HIS A 252 26.00 18.53 7.84
C HIS A 252 25.61 17.78 6.55
N GLN A 253 24.62 16.88 6.63
CA GLN A 253 24.13 16.06 5.52
C GLN A 253 22.77 16.57 5.00
N LEU A 254 22.07 17.43 5.75
CA LEU A 254 20.83 18.08 5.31
C LEU A 254 21.03 18.76 3.95
N ARG A 255 20.07 18.56 3.04
CA ARG A 255 20.07 19.04 1.65
C ARG A 255 21.15 18.45 0.74
N ARG A 256 22.03 17.58 1.26
CA ARG A 256 23.09 16.89 0.49
C ARG A 256 22.78 15.41 0.32
N ASP A 257 22.15 14.79 1.32
CA ASP A 257 21.76 13.39 1.34
C ASP A 257 20.24 13.26 1.20
N VAL A 258 19.79 12.67 0.09
CA VAL A 258 18.35 12.50 -0.20
C VAL A 258 17.63 11.64 0.84
N VAL A 259 18.28 10.63 1.40
CA VAL A 259 17.68 9.73 2.40
C VAL A 259 17.48 10.45 3.72
N VAL A 260 18.47 11.24 4.15
CA VAL A 260 18.36 12.07 5.35
C VAL A 260 17.22 13.08 5.22
N ASP A 261 17.07 13.70 4.05
CA ASP A 261 16.01 14.67 3.80
C ASP A 261 14.63 14.01 3.73
N CYS A 262 14.56 12.79 3.19
CA CYS A 262 13.37 11.95 3.20
C CYS A 262 12.92 11.59 4.63
N GLU A 263 13.84 11.18 5.51
CA GLU A 263 13.52 10.91 6.92
C GLU A 263 13.02 12.17 7.65
N MET A 264 13.64 13.32 7.38
CA MET A 264 13.21 14.61 7.93
C MET A 264 11.81 14.98 7.43
N ALA A 265 11.55 14.85 6.13
CA ALA A 265 10.24 15.07 5.54
C ALA A 265 9.18 14.14 6.16
N PHE A 266 9.50 12.87 6.35
CA PHE A 266 8.62 11.92 7.02
C PHE A 266 8.20 12.42 8.41
N PHE A 267 9.16 12.80 9.26
CA PHE A 267 8.82 13.29 10.60
C PHE A 267 7.99 14.59 10.55
N PHE A 268 8.35 15.52 9.68
CA PHE A 268 7.63 16.79 9.53
C PHE A 268 6.18 16.60 9.09
N TRP A 269 5.94 15.86 8.01
CA TRP A 269 4.60 15.65 7.49
C TRP A 269 3.77 14.74 8.41
N SER A 270 4.42 13.78 9.10
CA SER A 270 3.76 12.96 10.12
C SER A 270 3.30 13.82 11.31
N MET A 271 4.12 14.78 11.74
CA MET A 271 3.76 15.74 12.80
C MET A 271 2.53 16.58 12.40
N LEU A 272 2.41 16.96 11.12
CA LEU A 272 1.29 17.75 10.62
C LEU A 272 0.03 16.93 10.30
N SER A 273 0.15 15.60 10.19
CA SER A 273 -0.96 14.72 9.80
C SER A 273 -2.24 14.86 10.65
N PRO A 274 -2.22 15.16 11.98
CA PRO A 274 -3.46 15.38 12.74
C PRO A 274 -4.27 16.58 12.26
N PHE A 275 -3.61 17.66 11.82
CA PHE A 275 -4.30 18.83 11.25
C PHE A 275 -4.90 18.51 9.88
N TYR A 276 -4.21 17.68 9.10
CA TYR A 276 -4.75 17.16 7.86
C TYR A 276 -5.98 16.27 8.08
N ALA A 277 -5.99 15.42 9.11
CA ALA A 277 -7.16 14.63 9.49
C ALA A 277 -8.37 15.50 9.84
N LEU A 278 -8.17 16.62 10.55
CA LEU A 278 -9.24 17.59 10.83
C LEU A 278 -9.79 18.22 9.55
N LYS A 279 -8.90 18.60 8.62
CA LYS A 279 -9.30 19.14 7.31
C LYS A 279 -10.13 18.15 6.50
N LEU A 280 -9.76 16.86 6.50
CA LEU A 280 -10.54 15.80 5.86
C LEU A 280 -11.93 15.67 6.49
N ALA A 281 -12.02 15.65 7.82
CA ALA A 281 -13.30 15.53 8.52
C ALA A 281 -14.26 16.69 8.23
N LEU A 282 -13.73 17.91 8.01
CA LEU A 282 -14.53 19.08 7.67
C LEU A 282 -15.10 19.01 6.24
N ARG A 283 -14.32 18.48 5.28
CA ARG A 283 -14.76 18.31 3.87
C ARG A 283 -15.87 17.29 3.68
N TRP A 284 -16.04 16.35 4.61
CA TRP A 284 -17.11 15.35 4.56
C TRP A 284 -18.44 15.86 5.15
N ARG A 285 -18.44 17.02 5.83
CA ARG A 285 -19.65 17.62 6.42
C ARG A 285 -20.30 18.67 5.52
N THR A 286 -19.71 18.96 4.38
CA THR A 286 -20.17 19.92 3.35
C THR A 286 -20.46 19.18 2.07
#